data_AF-A0A293LR08-F1
#
_entry.id   AF-A0A293LR08-F1
#
_cell.length_a   1.000
_cell.length_b   1.000
_cell.length_c   1.000
_cell.angle_alpha   90.00
_cell.angle_beta   90.00
_cell.angle_gamma   90.00
#
_symmetry.space_group_name_H-M   'P 1'
#
loop_
_entity.id
_entity.type
_entity.pdbx_description
1 polymer ?
#
loop_
_entity_poly.entity_id
_entity_poly.type
_entity_poly.pdbx_seq_one_letter_code
_entity_poly.pdbx_strand_id
1 'polypeptide(L)'
;MYLLCLDSTVFRLTCSPKNVSLCVSRYVDIVILSTGENALHSVMNTVKTAAPELSFTAEFPSNSILQFLYLRLVLCPTLGWEYGTKSLKPVIPAVSSHSRNIKLSVVRSLFSNALGKSRSHRIVFALTRQLERLKAGGYKDPLLFNGQFSSLLSNKPGLTSKPISVAVPYFRAISHKLLAVARKCDINLFQ
;
A
#
# COMPACT_ATOMS: atom_id res chain seq x y z
N MET A 1 26.43 0.73 1.15
CA MET A 1 26.49 2.21 1.04
C MET A 1 25.49 2.77 0.02
N TYR A 2 25.19 2.05 -1.06
CA TYR A 2 24.32 2.45 -2.18
C TYR A 2 22.88 2.87 -1.82
N LEU A 3 22.22 2.13 -0.93
CA LEU A 3 20.84 2.46 -0.52
C LEU A 3 20.76 3.82 0.19
N LEU A 4 21.79 4.21 0.94
CA LEU A 4 21.81 5.50 1.62
C LEU A 4 21.91 6.67 0.63
N CYS A 5 22.70 6.50 -0.44
CA CYS A 5 22.80 7.49 -1.53
C CYS A 5 21.45 7.62 -2.25
N LEU A 6 20.83 6.48 -2.56
CA LEU A 6 19.52 6.41 -3.18
C LEU A 6 18.42 7.07 -2.32
N ASP A 7 18.36 6.75 -1.03
CA ASP A 7 17.40 7.33 -0.09
C ASP A 7 17.58 8.84 0.07
N SER A 8 18.84 9.30 0.12
CA SER A 8 19.16 10.72 0.19
C SER A 8 18.73 11.46 -1.08
N THR A 9 18.95 10.87 -2.26
CA THR A 9 18.53 11.43 -3.54
C THR A 9 17.01 11.49 -3.65
N VAL A 10 16.31 10.41 -3.31
CA VAL A 10 14.84 10.39 -3.30
C VAL A 10 14.30 11.45 -2.34
N PHE A 11 14.85 11.55 -1.13
CA PHE A 11 14.44 12.56 -0.15
C PHE A 11 14.60 14.00 -0.69
N ARG A 12 15.72 14.31 -1.35
CA ARG A 12 15.93 15.62 -1.97
C ARG A 12 14.93 15.91 -3.08
N LEU A 13 14.58 14.91 -3.88
CA LEU A 13 13.56 15.04 -4.92
C LEU A 13 12.17 15.30 -4.32
N THR A 14 11.84 14.63 -3.22
CA THR A 14 10.56 14.81 -2.51
C THR A 14 10.46 16.17 -1.80
N CYS A 15 11.55 16.67 -1.22
CA CYS A 15 11.57 17.93 -0.49
C CYS A 15 11.81 19.17 -1.36
N SER A 16 12.01 19.03 -2.67
CA SER A 16 12.26 20.16 -3.56
C SER A 16 10.99 21.01 -3.73
N PRO A 17 10.98 22.27 -3.25
CA PRO A 17 9.79 23.13 -3.28
C PRO A 17 9.39 23.58 -4.71
N LYS A 18 10.17 23.22 -5.73
CA LYS A 18 9.95 23.63 -7.13
C LYS A 18 9.02 22.72 -7.93
N ASN A 19 8.60 21.57 -7.40
CA ASN A 19 7.88 20.57 -8.19
C ASN A 19 6.52 20.17 -7.59
N VAL A 20 5.53 21.07 -7.66
CA VAL A 20 4.12 20.74 -7.35
C VAL A 20 3.60 19.61 -8.25
N SER A 21 4.22 19.41 -9.41
CA SER A 21 3.92 18.40 -10.42
C SER A 21 4.56 17.03 -10.20
N LEU A 22 5.41 16.85 -9.18
CA LEU A 22 6.20 15.64 -8.98
C LEU A 22 6.07 15.12 -7.55
N CYS A 23 5.67 13.86 -7.40
CA CYS A 23 5.72 13.13 -6.14
C CYS A 23 6.62 11.91 -6.32
N VAL A 24 7.70 11.86 -5.54
CA VAL A 24 8.59 10.69 -5.45
C VAL A 24 8.47 10.13 -4.06
N SER A 25 8.26 8.82 -3.95
CA SER A 25 8.18 8.12 -2.68
C SER A 25 8.85 6.76 -2.78
N ARG A 26 9.46 6.31 -1.69
CA ARG A 26 10.08 4.99 -1.62
C ARG A 26 9.47 4.17 -0.48
N TYR A 27 9.03 2.96 -0.80
CA TYR A 27 8.64 1.95 0.17
C TYR A 27 9.02 0.57 -0.37
N VAL A 28 10.24 0.13 0.00
CA VAL A 28 11.00 -0.93 -0.69
C VAL A 28 11.36 -0.53 -2.13
N ASP A 29 10.33 -0.35 -2.96
CA ASP A 29 10.36 0.13 -4.34
C ASP A 29 10.17 1.67 -4.43
N ILE A 30 10.48 2.26 -5.58
CA ILE A 30 10.35 3.70 -5.83
C ILE A 30 9.12 3.95 -6.71
N VAL A 31 8.21 4.81 -6.24
CA VAL A 31 7.06 5.32 -7.00
C VAL A 31 7.34 6.76 -7.40
N ILE A 32 7.20 7.03 -8.69
CA ILE A 32 7.31 8.37 -9.25
C ILE A 32 5.97 8.72 -9.90
N LEU A 33 5.32 9.78 -9.42
CA LEU A 33 4.13 10.36 -10.02
C LEU A 33 4.52 11.73 -10.56
N SER A 34 4.29 11.96 -11.84
CA SER A 34 4.60 13.22 -12.52
C SER A 34 3.43 13.65 -13.38
N THR A 35 3.13 14.95 -13.43
CA THR A 35 2.17 15.50 -14.40
C THR A 35 2.80 15.74 -15.78
N GLY A 36 4.12 15.55 -15.93
CA GLY A 36 4.85 15.74 -17.19
C GLY A 36 5.90 14.65 -17.45
N GLU A 37 5.98 14.20 -18.70
CA GLU A 37 6.86 13.10 -19.13
C GLU A 37 8.35 13.47 -19.04
N ASN A 38 8.72 14.70 -19.40
CA ASN A 38 10.10 15.18 -19.30
C ASN A 38 10.63 15.15 -17.84
N ALA A 39 9.78 15.53 -16.89
CA ALA A 39 10.13 15.49 -15.46
C ALA A 39 10.28 14.04 -14.97
N LEU A 40 9.44 13.12 -15.47
CA LEU A 40 9.53 11.70 -15.17
C LEU A 40 10.89 11.12 -15.61
N HIS A 41 11.29 11.36 -16.85
CA HIS A 41 12.57 10.87 -17.38
C HIS A 41 13.78 11.44 -16.64
N SER A 42 13.77 12.74 -16.35
CA SER A 42 14.85 13.41 -15.61
C SER A 42 15.03 12.80 -14.21
N VAL A 43 13.92 12.57 -13.51
CA VAL A 43 13.92 11.95 -12.17
C VAL A 43 14.39 10.50 -12.24
N MET A 44 13.89 9.73 -13.21
CA MET A 44 14.33 8.34 -13.42
C MET A 44 15.84 8.26 -13.65
N ASN A 45 16.40 9.16 -14.46
CA ASN A 45 17.84 9.20 -14.70
C ASN A 45 18.61 9.56 -13.43
N THR A 46 18.13 10.54 -12.66
CA THR A 46 18.72 10.94 -11.37
C THR A 46 18.73 9.78 -10.37
N VAL A 47 17.66 8.99 -10.32
CA VAL A 47 17.57 7.80 -9.47
C VAL A 47 18.57 6.72 -9.90
N LYS A 48 18.67 6.46 -11.21
CA LYS A 48 19.62 5.48 -11.77
C LYS A 48 21.07 5.88 -11.52
N THR A 49 21.42 7.16 -11.67
CA THR A 49 22.78 7.66 -11.44
C THR A 49 23.17 7.69 -9.96
N ALA A 50 22.21 7.83 -9.04
CA ALA A 50 22.47 7.79 -7.61
C ALA A 50 22.86 6.39 -7.09
N ALA A 51 22.48 5.33 -7.80
CA ALA A 51 22.82 3.95 -7.47
C ALA A 51 23.10 3.14 -8.75
N PRO A 52 24.23 3.38 -9.43
CA PRO A 52 24.53 2.77 -10.73
C PRO A 52 24.72 1.25 -10.66
N GLU A 53 25.01 0.72 -9.46
CA GLU A 53 25.20 -0.71 -9.22
C GLU A 53 23.87 -1.47 -9.06
N LEU A 54 22.73 -0.76 -9.05
CA LEU A 54 21.40 -1.37 -9.01
C LEU A 54 20.79 -1.37 -10.41
N SER A 55 20.31 -2.53 -10.84
CA SER A 55 19.49 -2.65 -12.05
C SER A 55 18.05 -2.27 -11.72
N PHE A 56 17.59 -1.13 -12.25
CA PHE A 56 16.21 -0.67 -12.08
C PHE A 56 15.34 -1.07 -13.27
N THR A 57 14.19 -1.70 -12.98
CA THR A 57 13.12 -1.92 -13.95
C THR A 57 12.05 -0.85 -13.73
N ALA A 58 11.67 -0.14 -14.79
CA ALA A 58 10.60 0.84 -14.74
C ALA A 58 9.27 0.19 -15.15
N GLU A 59 8.27 0.29 -14.29
CA GLU A 59 6.90 -0.12 -14.60
C GLU A 59 6.03 1.10 -14.90
N PHE A 60 5.32 1.04 -16.02
CA PHE A 60 4.37 2.07 -16.42
C PHE A 60 2.92 1.59 -16.21
N PRO A 61 1.98 2.49 -15.93
CA PRO A 61 0.59 2.12 -15.75
C PRO A 61 0.01 1.46 -17.00
N SER A 62 -0.67 0.33 -16.82
CA SER A 62 -1.40 -0.36 -17.89
C SER A 62 -2.89 -0.16 -17.65
N ASN A 63 -3.65 0.30 -18.65
CA ASN A 63 -5.07 0.65 -18.51
C ASN A 63 -5.32 1.65 -17.36
N SER A 64 -4.46 2.67 -17.25
CA SER A 64 -4.48 3.68 -16.18
C SER A 64 -4.36 3.10 -14.76
N ILE A 65 -3.82 1.89 -14.62
CA ILE A 65 -3.62 1.21 -13.35
C ILE A 65 -2.14 0.81 -13.19
N LEU A 66 -1.53 1.32 -12.13
CA LEU A 66 -0.21 0.91 -11.67
C LEU A 66 -0.34 0.01 -10.44
N GLN A 67 0.37 -1.11 -10.43
CA GLN A 67 0.43 -1.98 -9.26
C GLN A 67 1.55 -1.49 -8.34
N PHE A 68 1.25 -1.30 -7.06
CA PHE A 68 2.26 -1.02 -6.05
C PHE A 68 2.02 -1.91 -4.84
N LEU A 69 2.82 -2.97 -4.69
CA LEU A 69 2.64 -3.99 -3.65
C LEU A 69 1.21 -4.58 -3.64
N TYR A 70 0.42 -4.31 -2.59
CA TYR A 70 -0.98 -4.72 -2.45
C TYR A 70 -1.97 -3.57 -2.73
N LEU A 71 -1.50 -2.49 -3.34
CA LEU A 71 -2.31 -1.34 -3.75
C LEU A 71 -2.33 -1.24 -5.27
N ARG A 72 -3.50 -0.88 -5.80
CA ARG A 72 -3.68 -0.50 -7.18
C ARG A 72 -3.86 1.01 -7.21
N LEU A 73 -2.90 1.69 -7.81
CA LEU A 73 -2.99 3.12 -8.09
C LEU A 73 -3.75 3.28 -9.39
N VAL A 74 -4.89 3.97 -9.36
CA VAL A 74 -5.71 4.24 -10.53
C VAL A 74 -5.60 5.71 -10.87
N LEU A 75 -5.11 6.01 -12.07
CA LEU A 75 -4.74 7.36 -12.49
C LEU A 75 -5.90 8.12 -13.13
N CYS A 76 -6.89 7.41 -13.69
CA CYS A 76 -8.06 7.99 -14.34
C CYS A 76 -9.37 7.57 -13.64
N PRO A 77 -10.37 8.47 -13.53
CA PRO A 77 -10.37 9.88 -13.93
C PRO A 77 -9.62 10.82 -12.97
N THR A 78 -9.36 10.38 -11.73
CA THR A 78 -8.50 11.08 -10.76
C THR A 78 -7.58 10.08 -10.08
N LEU A 79 -6.40 10.54 -9.66
CA LEU A 79 -5.43 9.71 -8.92
C LEU A 79 -6.07 9.18 -7.65
N GLY A 80 -6.32 7.87 -7.59
CA GLY A 80 -6.80 7.17 -6.41
C GLY A 80 -6.14 5.83 -6.20
N TRP A 81 -6.47 5.19 -5.09
CA TRP A 81 -5.93 3.88 -4.76
C TRP A 81 -6.97 2.98 -4.15
N GLU A 82 -6.79 1.69 -4.38
CA GLU A 82 -7.59 0.62 -3.82
C GLU A 82 -6.74 -0.57 -3.41
N TYR A 83 -7.18 -1.26 -2.36
CA TYR A 83 -6.53 -2.50 -1.94
C TYR A 83 -6.79 -3.61 -2.95
N GLY A 84 -5.72 -4.20 -3.46
CA GLY A 84 -5.79 -5.32 -4.38
C GLY A 84 -4.51 -5.52 -5.17
N THR A 85 -4.47 -6.65 -5.87
CA THR A 85 -3.38 -7.03 -6.77
C THR A 85 -3.93 -7.32 -8.16
N LYS A 86 -3.16 -7.02 -9.22
CA LYS A 86 -3.48 -7.41 -10.60
C LYS A 86 -3.68 -8.93 -10.71
N SER A 87 -2.75 -9.71 -10.16
CA SER A 87 -2.90 -11.15 -10.02
C SER A 87 -3.68 -11.48 -8.75
N LEU A 88 -4.79 -12.20 -8.86
CA LEU A 88 -5.51 -12.71 -7.69
C LEU A 88 -4.65 -13.79 -7.02
N LYS A 89 -3.83 -13.41 -6.03
CA LYS A 89 -3.15 -14.42 -5.20
C LYS A 89 -4.23 -15.35 -4.66
N PRO A 90 -4.14 -16.68 -4.83
CA PRO A 90 -5.23 -17.55 -4.42
C PRO A 90 -5.52 -17.38 -2.93
N VAL A 91 -6.80 -17.37 -2.57
CA VAL A 91 -7.23 -17.52 -1.17
C VAL A 91 -7.16 -18.99 -0.80
N ILE A 92 -7.08 -19.26 0.50
CA ILE A 92 -7.20 -20.64 1.01
C ILE A 92 -8.52 -21.23 0.47
N PRO A 93 -8.51 -22.37 -0.25
CA PRO A 93 -9.73 -22.94 -0.80
C PRO A 93 -10.75 -23.27 0.28
N ALA A 94 -12.03 -23.04 -0.01
CA ALA A 94 -13.13 -23.31 0.91
C ALA A 94 -13.20 -24.80 1.31
N VAL A 95 -12.82 -25.69 0.39
CA VAL A 95 -12.80 -27.16 0.57
C VAL A 95 -11.55 -27.68 1.29
N SER A 96 -10.58 -26.81 1.62
CA SER A 96 -9.36 -27.25 2.30
C SER A 96 -9.63 -27.70 3.75
N SER A 97 -8.73 -28.49 4.33
CA SER A 97 -8.84 -29.01 5.70
C SER A 97 -8.65 -27.96 6.81
N HIS A 98 -8.46 -26.69 6.45
CA HIS A 98 -8.31 -25.61 7.43
C HIS A 98 -9.61 -25.40 8.23
N SER A 99 -9.45 -25.03 9.50
CA SER A 99 -10.59 -24.76 10.38
C SER A 99 -11.44 -23.59 9.90
N ARG A 100 -12.72 -23.58 10.31
CA ARG A 100 -13.66 -22.49 10.02
C ARG A 100 -13.12 -21.12 10.45
N ASN A 101 -12.44 -21.08 11.60
CA ASN A 101 -11.87 -19.84 12.14
C ASN A 101 -10.76 -19.27 11.26
N ILE A 102 -9.88 -20.12 10.72
CA ILE A 102 -8.83 -19.68 9.78
C ILE A 102 -9.47 -19.10 8.52
N LYS A 103 -10.43 -19.81 7.92
CA LYS A 103 -11.15 -19.35 6.73
C LYS A 103 -11.88 -18.02 6.98
N LEU A 104 -12.55 -17.88 8.13
CA LEU A 104 -13.20 -16.64 8.56
C LEU A 104 -12.21 -15.49 8.77
N SER A 105 -11.05 -15.75 9.36
CA SER A 105 -9.98 -14.77 9.56
C SER A 105 -9.47 -14.23 8.22
N VAL A 106 -9.28 -15.09 7.22
CA VAL A 106 -8.93 -14.67 5.85
C VAL A 106 -10.00 -13.76 5.29
N VAL A 107 -11.27 -14.16 5.32
CA VAL A 107 -12.39 -13.33 4.83
C VAL A 107 -12.42 -11.96 5.51
N ARG A 108 -12.32 -11.93 6.85
CA ARG A 108 -12.32 -10.70 7.65
C ARG A 108 -11.15 -9.79 7.28
N SER A 109 -9.96 -10.35 7.13
CA SER A 109 -8.76 -9.59 6.75
C SER A 109 -8.90 -8.96 5.35
N LEU A 110 -9.46 -9.69 4.38
CA LEU A 110 -9.68 -9.15 3.04
C LEU A 110 -10.62 -7.95 3.04
N PHE A 111 -11.74 -8.03 3.75
CA PHE A 111 -12.68 -6.92 3.86
C PHE A 111 -12.15 -5.76 4.69
N SER A 112 -11.51 -6.03 5.82
CA SER A 112 -10.90 -4.99 6.66
C SER A 112 -9.82 -4.22 5.90
N ASN A 113 -8.97 -4.91 5.12
CA ASN A 113 -7.98 -4.25 4.27
C ASN A 113 -8.64 -3.46 3.13
N ALA A 114 -9.67 -4.01 2.47
CA ALA A 114 -10.40 -3.28 1.43
C ALA A 114 -11.04 -2.00 1.94
N LEU A 115 -11.61 -2.02 3.15
CA LEU A 115 -12.21 -0.86 3.81
C LEU A 115 -11.15 0.14 4.31
N GLY A 116 -10.11 -0.35 4.98
CA GLY A 116 -9.13 0.49 5.68
C GLY A 116 -8.00 1.03 4.81
N LYS A 117 -7.72 0.39 3.65
CA LYS A 117 -6.57 0.74 2.79
C LYS A 117 -6.95 1.26 1.41
N SER A 118 -8.25 1.44 1.14
CA SER A 118 -8.74 2.02 -0.12
C SER A 118 -9.25 3.44 0.09
N ARG A 119 -9.22 4.28 -0.96
CA ARG A 119 -9.96 5.56 -0.91
C ARG A 119 -11.46 5.32 -0.86
N SER A 120 -12.18 6.25 -0.23
CA SER A 120 -13.64 6.20 -0.01
C SER A 120 -14.45 5.81 -1.26
N HIS A 121 -14.28 6.50 -2.39
CA HIS A 121 -14.99 6.19 -3.64
C HIS A 121 -14.50 4.92 -4.35
N ARG A 122 -13.40 4.32 -3.88
CA ARG A 122 -12.84 3.06 -4.43
C ARG A 122 -13.14 1.84 -3.57
N ILE A 123 -13.68 2.01 -2.37
CA ILE A 123 -13.98 0.91 -1.45
C ILE A 123 -14.85 -0.16 -2.12
N VAL A 124 -15.89 0.25 -2.85
CA VAL A 124 -16.80 -0.69 -3.54
C VAL A 124 -16.03 -1.56 -4.52
N PHE A 125 -15.15 -0.98 -5.33
CA PHE A 125 -14.32 -1.71 -6.29
C PHE A 125 -13.35 -2.68 -5.61
N ALA A 126 -12.73 -2.25 -4.51
CA ALA A 126 -11.85 -3.09 -3.70
C ALA A 126 -12.60 -4.29 -3.11
N LEU A 127 -13.80 -4.06 -2.57
CA LEU A 127 -14.66 -5.10 -2.00
C LEU A 127 -15.14 -6.09 -3.03
N THR A 128 -15.65 -5.63 -4.17
CA THR A 128 -16.09 -6.49 -5.28
C THR A 128 -14.96 -7.43 -5.71
N ARG A 129 -13.74 -6.91 -5.82
CA ARG A 129 -12.56 -7.73 -6.16
C ARG A 129 -12.26 -8.79 -5.11
N GLN A 130 -12.34 -8.47 -3.82
CA GLN A 130 -12.16 -9.48 -2.77
C GLN A 130 -13.28 -10.51 -2.78
N LEU A 131 -14.51 -10.11 -3.12
CA LEU A 131 -15.64 -11.03 -3.27
C LEU A 131 -15.42 -12.00 -4.44
N GLU A 132 -15.01 -11.50 -5.61
CA GLU A 132 -14.65 -12.34 -6.76
C GLU A 132 -13.54 -13.33 -6.41
N ARG A 133 -12.53 -12.88 -5.68
CA ARG A 133 -11.43 -13.70 -5.19
C ARG A 133 -11.91 -14.83 -4.27
N LEU A 134 -12.86 -14.54 -3.38
CA LEU A 134 -13.46 -15.52 -2.48
C LEU A 134 -14.36 -16.50 -3.25
N LYS A 135 -15.14 -16.02 -4.22
CA LYS A 135 -15.93 -16.89 -5.10
C LYS A 135 -15.05 -17.87 -5.87
N ALA A 136 -13.94 -17.39 -6.43
CA ALA A 136 -12.93 -18.23 -7.10
C ALA A 136 -12.31 -19.28 -6.15
N GLY A 137 -12.20 -18.97 -4.87
CA GLY A 137 -11.77 -19.91 -3.83
C GLY A 137 -12.84 -20.92 -3.39
N GLY A 138 -14.03 -20.92 -3.99
CA GLY A 138 -15.13 -21.83 -3.66
C GLY A 138 -15.97 -21.41 -2.45
N TYR A 139 -15.84 -20.16 -1.97
CA TYR A 139 -16.67 -19.65 -0.88
C TYR A 139 -18.07 -19.33 -1.40
N LYS A 140 -19.06 -20.17 -1.06
CA LYS A 140 -20.44 -20.07 -1.53
C LYS A 140 -21.40 -19.37 -0.56
N ASP A 141 -20.95 -19.07 0.66
CA ASP A 141 -21.85 -18.81 1.78
C ASP A 141 -22.10 -17.31 2.05
N PRO A 142 -23.27 -16.74 1.66
CA PRO A 142 -23.65 -15.35 1.96
C PRO A 142 -23.64 -15.02 3.46
N LEU A 143 -23.76 -15.99 4.36
CA LEU A 143 -23.79 -15.75 5.81
C LEU A 143 -22.40 -15.51 6.41
N LEU A 144 -21.35 -16.13 5.87
CA LEU A 144 -19.96 -15.81 6.24
C LEU A 144 -19.61 -14.37 5.88
N PHE A 145 -20.14 -13.90 4.75
CA PHE A 145 -19.94 -12.54 4.28
C PHE A 145 -20.77 -11.56 5.11
N ASN A 146 -22.07 -11.78 5.25
CA ASN A 146 -22.98 -10.85 5.93
C ASN A 146 -22.64 -10.66 7.41
N GLY A 147 -22.28 -11.73 8.14
CA GLY A 147 -21.90 -11.63 9.56
C GLY A 147 -20.55 -10.94 9.78
N GLN A 148 -19.58 -11.15 8.90
CA GLN A 148 -18.29 -10.45 9.00
C GLN A 148 -18.42 -8.98 8.56
N PHE A 149 -19.17 -8.72 7.49
CA PHE A 149 -19.40 -7.38 6.96
C PHE A 149 -20.17 -6.51 7.97
N SER A 150 -21.23 -7.03 8.58
CA SER A 150 -21.94 -6.34 9.65
C SER A 150 -21.04 -6.09 10.86
N SER A 151 -20.25 -7.08 11.29
CA SER A 151 -19.30 -6.89 12.40
C SER A 151 -18.21 -5.85 12.11
N LEU A 152 -17.82 -5.68 10.85
CA LEU A 152 -16.82 -4.70 10.43
C LEU A 152 -17.40 -3.28 10.35
N LEU A 153 -18.69 -3.15 10.01
CA LEU A 153 -19.40 -1.87 10.00
C LEU A 153 -19.83 -1.42 11.42
N SER A 154 -20.20 -2.38 12.28
CA SER A 154 -20.61 -2.12 13.66
C SER A 154 -19.43 -1.83 14.60
N ASN A 155 -18.24 -2.38 14.32
CA ASN A 155 -17.02 -2.03 15.05
C ASN A 155 -16.48 -0.68 14.56
N LYS A 156 -17.18 0.41 14.87
CA LYS A 156 -16.52 1.71 15.01
C LYS A 156 -15.64 1.59 16.27
N PRO A 157 -14.30 1.68 16.17
CA PRO A 157 -13.51 1.79 17.38
C PRO A 157 -14.00 3.04 18.11
N GLY A 158 -14.43 2.87 19.36
CA GLY A 158 -14.62 4.00 20.27
C GLY A 158 -13.36 4.86 20.22
N LEU A 159 -13.53 6.19 20.28
CA LEU A 159 -12.44 7.16 20.35
C LEU A 159 -11.63 6.93 21.64
N THR A 160 -10.80 5.89 21.65
CA THR A 160 -9.62 5.84 22.48
C THR A 160 -8.56 6.57 21.68
N SER A 161 -7.92 7.58 22.30
CA SER A 161 -6.88 8.37 21.67
C SER A 161 -5.81 7.42 21.11
N LYS A 162 -5.82 7.21 19.80
CA LYS A 162 -4.79 6.40 19.16
C LYS A 162 -3.46 7.11 19.39
N PRO A 163 -2.38 6.40 19.77
CA PRO A 163 -1.07 7.00 19.86
C PRO A 163 -0.74 7.69 18.53
N ILE A 164 -0.20 8.90 18.62
CA ILE A 164 0.15 9.71 17.46
C ILE A 164 1.04 8.84 16.58
N SER A 165 0.50 8.47 15.43
CA SER A 165 1.11 7.55 14.49
C SER A 165 1.81 8.38 13.43
N VAL A 166 3.13 8.40 13.45
CA VAL A 166 3.94 9.16 12.50
C VAL A 166 4.66 8.18 11.58
N ALA A 167 4.46 8.34 10.27
CA ALA A 167 5.20 7.61 9.26
C ALA A 167 6.53 8.33 9.00
N VAL A 168 7.65 7.64 9.18
CA VAL A 168 8.98 8.20 8.94
C VAL A 168 9.68 7.41 7.85
N PRO A 169 10.22 8.05 6.81
CA PRO A 169 10.99 7.36 5.78
C PRO A 169 12.12 6.54 6.41
N TYR A 170 12.27 5.28 5.99
CA TYR A 170 13.32 4.42 6.53
C TYR A 170 14.71 4.86 6.06
N PHE A 171 15.51 5.40 6.98
CA PHE A 171 16.93 5.68 6.82
C PHE A 171 17.74 4.70 7.68
N ARG A 172 18.43 3.75 7.06
CA ARG A 172 19.12 2.62 7.75
C ARG A 172 19.97 3.02 8.97
N ALA A 173 20.63 4.18 8.93
CA ALA A 173 21.47 4.66 10.04
C ALA A 173 20.69 5.34 11.20
N ILE A 174 19.51 5.91 10.92
CA ILE A 174 18.76 6.77 11.84
C ILE A 174 17.51 6.05 12.33
N SER A 175 16.82 5.31 11.46
CA SER A 175 15.54 4.65 11.71
C SER A 175 15.57 3.66 12.88
N HIS A 176 16.65 2.90 13.06
CA HIS A 176 16.76 2.02 14.23
C HIS A 176 16.89 2.79 15.55
N LYS A 177 17.64 3.90 15.55
CA LYS A 177 17.78 4.78 16.73
C LYS A 177 16.50 5.58 16.99
N LEU A 178 15.84 6.04 15.93
CA LEU A 178 14.59 6.78 16.01
C LEU A 178 13.45 5.91 16.55
N LEU A 179 13.37 4.65 16.12
CA LEU A 179 12.41 3.67 16.66
C LEU A 179 12.65 3.43 18.15
N ALA A 180 13.92 3.32 18.57
CA ALA A 180 14.28 3.14 19.98
C ALA A 180 13.92 4.36 20.84
N VAL A 181 14.05 5.58 20.30
CA VAL A 181 13.66 6.83 20.98
C VAL A 181 12.15 7.01 21.02
N ALA A 182 11.45 6.77 19.91
CA ALA A 182 9.99 6.92 19.84
C ALA A 182 9.25 5.98 20.79
N ARG A 183 9.75 4.74 20.97
CA ARG A 183 9.24 3.80 21.98
C ARG A 183 9.39 4.31 23.41
N LYS A 184 10.39 5.14 23.70
CA LYS A 184 10.53 5.78 25.03
C LYS A 184 9.56 6.95 25.24
N CYS A 185 8.97 7.47 24.15
CA CYS A 185 8.05 8.61 24.17
C CYS A 185 6.60 8.19 23.89
N ASP A 186 6.26 6.89 23.94
CA ASP A 186 4.94 6.35 23.58
C ASP A 186 4.43 6.75 22.18
N ILE A 187 5.36 7.01 21.25
CA ILE A 187 5.04 7.31 19.85
C ILE A 187 5.20 6.03 19.02
N ASN A 188 4.13 5.67 18.30
CA ASN A 188 4.17 4.57 17.36
C ASN A 188 4.68 5.05 16.00
N LEU A 189 5.94 4.73 15.70
CA LEU A 189 6.56 4.97 14.41
C LEU A 189 6.29 3.80 13.45
N PHE A 190 5.78 4.13 12.26
CA PHE A 190 5.67 3.20 11.14
C PHE A 190 6.81 3.50 10.15
N GLN A 191 7.54 2.46 9.77
CA GLN A 191 8.63 2.51 8.78
C GLN A 191 8.21 1.83 7.48
#